data_AF-A0A973X3U2-F1
#
_entry.id   AF-A0A973X3U2-F1
#
_cell.length_a   1.000
_cell.length_b   1.000
_cell.length_c   1.000
_cell.angle_alpha   90.00
_cell.angle_beta   90.00
_cell.angle_gamma   90.00
#
_symmetry.space_group_name_H-M   'P 1'
#
loop_
_entity.id
_entity.type
_entity.pdbx_description
1 polymer ?
#
loop_
_entity_poly.entity_id
_entity_poly.type
_entity_poly.pdbx_seq_one_letter_code
_entity_poly.pdbx_strand_id
1 'polypeptide(L)' 'MAKSIRDIPKKKRGRPSTGGRGAGVMVRLDPEQLSSLDTWIEKQESGPSRPEAIRRLVDQALKKAR' A
#
# COMPACT_ATOMS: atom_id res chain seq x y z
N MET A 1 10.15 -10.78 -26.47
CA MET A 1 9.51 -11.32 -25.25
C MET A 1 9.48 -10.25 -24.17
N ALA A 2 8.30 -9.85 -23.69
CA ALA A 2 8.19 -8.87 -22.62
C ALA A 2 8.80 -9.43 -21.33
N LYS A 3 9.66 -8.65 -20.66
CA LYS A 3 10.29 -9.05 -19.38
C LYS A 3 9.23 -9.02 -18.27
N SER A 4 9.17 -10.09 -17.47
CA SER A 4 8.30 -10.24 -16.30
C SER A 4 8.39 -9.05 -15.34
N ILE A 5 7.22 -8.55 -14.92
CA ILE A 5 7.06 -7.62 -13.79
C ILE A 5 7.38 -8.40 -12.50
N ARG A 6 8.18 -7.81 -11.61
CA ARG A 6 8.66 -8.42 -10.37
C ARG A 6 7.96 -7.72 -9.22
N ASP A 7 6.69 -8.03 -9.02
CA ASP A 7 5.83 -7.16 -8.22
C ASP A 7 6.25 -7.07 -6.75
N ILE A 8 6.96 -8.05 -6.17
CA ILE A 8 7.30 -8.09 -4.74
C ILE A 8 8.46 -9.09 -4.49
N PRO A 9 9.46 -8.87 -3.59
CA PRO A 9 10.40 -7.78 -3.36
C PRO A 9 11.84 -8.14 -3.87
N LYS A 10 12.82 -7.22 -3.91
CA LYS A 10 14.25 -7.61 -4.12
C LYS A 10 15.22 -6.96 -3.14
N LYS A 11 15.81 -7.76 -2.25
CA LYS A 11 17.02 -7.40 -1.49
C LYS A 11 18.24 -8.00 -2.21
N LYS A 12 19.20 -7.18 -2.64
CA LYS A 12 20.44 -7.67 -3.28
C LYS A 12 21.66 -7.67 -2.32
N ARG A 13 21.70 -6.76 -1.34
CA ARG A 13 22.81 -6.57 -0.39
C ARG A 13 22.35 -5.65 0.76
N GLY A 14 22.97 -5.74 1.94
CA GLY A 14 22.69 -4.90 3.12
C GLY A 14 22.37 -5.71 4.39
N ARG A 15 22.31 -5.04 5.55
CA ARG A 15 22.12 -5.64 6.90
C ARG A 15 20.99 -6.67 6.89
N PRO A 16 21.15 -7.86 7.51
CA PRO A 16 20.11 -8.89 7.57
C PRO A 16 18.77 -8.32 8.07
N SER A 17 17.67 -8.95 7.64
CA SER A 17 16.32 -8.50 7.97
C SER A 17 16.09 -8.59 9.48
N THR A 18 15.82 -7.47 10.14
CA THR A 18 15.49 -7.40 11.58
C THR A 18 14.02 -7.78 11.83
N GLY A 19 13.56 -8.90 11.29
CA GLY A 19 12.15 -9.33 11.39
C GLY A 19 11.22 -8.78 10.31
N GLY A 20 11.73 -7.96 9.37
CA GLY A 20 11.12 -7.67 8.06
C GLY A 20 9.87 -6.79 8.06
N ARG A 21 9.88 -5.72 7.25
CA ARG A 21 8.65 -5.05 6.80
C ARG A 21 7.74 -6.11 6.16
N GLY A 22 6.44 -6.15 6.50
CA GLY A 22 5.49 -7.12 5.94
C GLY A 22 5.50 -7.15 4.40
N ALA A 23 4.87 -8.17 3.79
CA ALA A 23 4.85 -8.33 2.34
C ALA A 23 4.39 -7.04 1.65
N GLY A 24 5.30 -6.36 0.94
CA GLY A 24 5.00 -5.10 0.29
C GLY A 24 4.26 -5.36 -1.02
N VAL A 25 3.06 -4.79 -1.18
CA VAL A 25 2.31 -4.89 -2.43
C VAL A 25 2.49 -3.60 -3.22
N MET A 26 3.01 -3.68 -4.44
CA MET A 26 3.06 -2.53 -5.35
C MET A 26 1.73 -2.46 -6.11
N VAL A 27 0.96 -1.41 -5.86
CA VAL A 27 -0.30 -1.15 -6.58
C VAL A 27 -0.12 0.09 -7.44
N ARG A 28 -0.50 -0.02 -8.72
CA ARG A 28 -0.62 1.14 -9.61
C ARG A 28 -2.06 1.60 -9.54
N LEU A 29 -2.24 2.85 -9.15
CA LEU A 29 -3.55 3.49 -9.06
C LEU A 29 -3.64 4.56 -10.14
N ASP A 30 -4.82 4.70 -10.74
CA ASP A 30 -5.09 5.77 -11.68
C ASP A 30 -5.08 7.13 -10.96
N PRO A 31 -4.81 8.26 -11.65
CA PRO A 31 -4.72 9.58 -11.02
C PRO A 31 -5.98 9.97 -10.22
N GLU A 32 -7.17 9.58 -10.71
CA GLU A 32 -8.44 9.83 -10.03
C GLU A 32 -8.61 9.01 -8.74
N GLN A 33 -8.07 7.79 -8.71
CA GLN A 33 -8.06 6.97 -7.50
C GLN A 33 -7.08 7.53 -6.46
N LEU A 34 -5.94 8.06 -6.92
CA LEU A 34 -4.97 8.74 -6.05
C LEU A 34 -5.54 10.01 -5.45
N SER A 35 -6.21 10.86 -6.25
CA SER A 35 -6.83 12.09 -5.74
C SER A 35 -7.94 11.77 -4.73
N SER A 36 -8.78 10.76 -5.02
CA SER A 36 -9.81 10.29 -4.09
C SER A 36 -9.23 9.79 -2.76
N LEU A 37 -8.10 9.08 -2.83
CA LEU A 37 -7.38 8.62 -1.63
C LEU A 37 -6.81 9.81 -0.83
N ASP A 38 -6.20 10.78 -1.50
CA ASP A 38 -5.64 11.96 -0.84
C ASP A 38 -6.75 12.81 -0.18
N THR A 39 -7.87 13.04 -0.86
CA THR A 39 -9.05 13.71 -0.26
C THR A 39 -9.60 12.93 0.94
N TRP A 40 -9.57 11.60 0.91
CA TRP A 40 -9.97 10.80 2.07
C TRP A 40 -9.01 10.96 3.24
N ILE A 41 -7.70 11.02 2.98
CA ILE A 41 -6.64 11.23 3.98
C ILE A 41 -6.80 12.58 4.68
N GLU A 42 -7.06 13.65 3.92
CA GLU A 42 -7.26 15.01 4.45
C GLU A 42 -8.42 15.10 5.44
N LYS A 43 -9.43 14.25 5.27
CA LYS A 43 -10.59 14.18 6.18
C LYS A 43 -10.30 13.43 7.48
N GLN A 44 -9.16 12.74 7.58
CA GLN A 44 -8.79 12.00 8.78
C GLN A 44 -7.96 12.89 9.72
N GLU A 45 -8.37 12.97 10.98
CA GLU A 45 -7.67 13.73 12.02
C GLU A 45 -6.20 13.31 12.17
N SER A 46 -5.90 12.01 12.00
CA SER A 46 -4.55 11.48 12.14
C SER A 46 -3.63 11.73 10.93
N GLY A 47 -4.16 12.23 9.80
CA GLY A 47 -3.42 12.41 8.54
C GLY A 47 -2.59 11.18 8.13
N PRO A 48 -3.21 9.99 7.99
CA PRO A 48 -2.47 8.75 7.78
C PRO A 48 -1.69 8.79 6.46
N SER A 49 -0.51 8.18 6.44
CA SER A 49 0.24 7.99 5.19
C SER A 49 -0.57 7.18 4.18
N ARG A 50 -0.37 7.39 2.86
CA ARG A 50 -1.08 6.64 1.81
C ARG A 50 -1.12 5.11 2.03
N PRO A 51 -0.02 4.42 2.39
CA PRO A 51 -0.07 3.00 2.67
C PRO A 51 -0.92 2.65 3.89
N GLU A 52 -0.95 3.50 4.91
CA GLU A 52 -1.78 3.30 6.09
C GLU A 52 -3.26 3.56 5.80
N ALA A 53 -3.56 4.60 5.02
CA ALA A 53 -4.90 4.88 4.53
C ALA A 53 -5.48 3.68 3.76
N ILE A 54 -4.70 3.11 2.83
CA ILE A 54 -5.09 1.90 2.10
C ILE A 54 -5.34 0.73 3.06
N ARG A 55 -4.48 0.50 4.06
CA ARG A 55 -4.71 -0.58 5.05
C ARG A 55 -6.02 -0.39 5.81
N ARG A 56 -6.32 0.84 6.25
CA ARG A 56 -7.58 1.15 6.96
C ARG A 56 -8.79 0.92 6.06
N LEU A 57 -8.75 1.40 4.83
CA LEU A 57 -9.84 1.22 3.85
C LEU A 57 -10.08 -0.26 3.54
N VAL A 58 -9.02 -1.05 3.35
CA VAL A 58 -9.12 -2.50 3.13
C VAL A 58 -9.72 -3.21 4.34
N ASP A 59 -9.24 -2.89 5.55
CA ASP A 59 -9.79 -3.48 6.79
C ASP A 59 -11.27 -3.15 6.98
N GLN A 60 -11.68 -1.90 6.73
CA GLN A 60 -13.09 -1.48 6.77
C GLN A 60 -13.94 -2.23 5.74
N ALA A 61 -13.47 -2.35 4.49
CA ALA A 61 -14.18 -3.06 3.44
C ALA A 61 -14.34 -4.55 3.73
N LEU A 62 -13.27 -5.21 4.21
CA LEU A 62 -13.29 -6.63 4.54
C LEU A 62 -14.14 -6.94 5.78
N LYS A 63 -14.15 -6.05 6.78
CA LYS A 63 -15.05 -6.16 7.93
C LYS A 63 -16.52 -6.07 7.54
N LYS A 64 -16.85 -5.21 6.58
CA LYS A 64 -18.22 -5.06 6.06
C LYS A 64 -18.68 -6.26 5.22
N ALA A 65 -17.74 -6.93 4.56
CA ALA A 65 -18.02 -8.08 3.70
C ALA A 65 -18.20 -9.40 4.47
N ARG A 66 -17.87 -9.43 5.77
CA ARG A 66 -18.02 -10.57 6.66
C ARG A 66 -19.35 -10.52 7.39
#